data_AF-A0A0M9VJF5-F1
#
_entry.id   AF-A0A0M9VJF5-F1
#
_cell.length_a   1.000
_cell.length_b   1.000
_cell.length_c   1.000
_cell.angle_alpha   90.00
_cell.angle_beta   90.00
_cell.angle_gamma   90.00
#
_symmetry.space_group_name_H-M   'P 1'
#
loop_
_entity.id
_entity.type
_entity.pdbx_description
1 polymer ?
#
loop_
_entity_poly.entity_id
_entity_poly.type
_entity_poly.pdbx_seq_one_letter_code
_entity_poly.pdbx_strand_id
1 'polypeptide(L)' 'MLYFKYLPYAFLGVAIIFIIDAITRYAEGADYIPSALLAVAAVAMFFIRRKSYKRYTNPGQGPKK' A
#
# COMPACT_ATOMS: atom_id res chain seq x y z
N MET A 1 1.37 18.91 -9.72
CA MET A 1 0.95 18.54 -8.33
C MET A 1 -0.29 17.63 -8.25
N LEU A 2 -0.86 17.13 -9.37
CA LEU A 2 -2.06 16.27 -9.34
C LEU A 2 -1.75 14.77 -9.19
N TYR A 3 -0.61 14.29 -9.72
CA TYR A 3 -0.28 12.86 -9.80
C TYR A 3 -0.02 12.18 -8.45
N PHE A 4 0.56 12.89 -7.48
CA PHE A 4 0.86 12.31 -6.17
C PHE A 4 -0.38 11.96 -5.34
N LYS A 5 -1.55 12.49 -5.69
CA LYS A 5 -2.80 12.25 -4.96
C LYS A 5 -3.39 10.87 -5.25
N TYR A 6 -3.13 10.32 -6.44
CA TYR A 6 -3.66 9.02 -6.87
C TYR A 6 -2.69 7.86 -6.67
N LEU A 7 -1.40 8.14 -6.52
CA LEU A 7 -0.36 7.14 -6.33
C LEU A 7 -0.63 6.14 -5.18
N PRO A 8 -1.19 6.54 -4.02
CA PRO A 8 -1.57 5.59 -2.97
C PRO A 8 -2.61 4.57 -3.42
N TYR A 9 -3.55 4.94 -4.28
CA TYR A 9 -4.59 4.03 -4.79
C TYR A 9 -4.01 3.00 -5.76
N ALA A 10 -2.93 3.32 -6.49
CA ALA A 10 -2.21 2.36 -7.30
C ALA A 10 -1.56 1.26 -6.44
N PHE A 11 -0.96 1.62 -5.30
CA PHE A 11 -0.43 0.64 -4.34
C PHE A 11 -1.52 -0.28 -3.78
N LEU A 12 -2.74 0.23 -3.60
CA LEU A 12 -3.88 -0.58 -3.18
C LEU A 12 -4.28 -1.61 -4.26
N GLY A 13 -4.29 -1.20 -5.52
CA GLY A 13 -4.53 -2.12 -6.64
C GLY A 13 -3.49 -3.22 -6.72
N VAL A 14 -2.21 -2.87 -6.58
CA VAL A 14 -1.10 -3.84 -6.55
C VAL A 14 -1.24 -4.80 -5.36
N ALA A 15 -1.60 -4.29 -4.18
CA ALA A 15 -1.82 -5.12 -3.00
C ALA A 15 -2.92 -6.17 -3.23
N ILE A 16 -4.05 -5.78 -3.83
CA ILE A 16 -5.15 -6.71 -4.13
C ILE A 16 -4.68 -7.82 -5.09
N ILE A 17 -3.94 -7.47 -6.14
CA ILE A 17 -3.42 -8.45 -7.11
C ILE A 17 -2.49 -9.46 -6.41
N PHE A 18 -1.57 -9.00 -5.58
CA PHE A 18 -0.64 -9.90 -4.87
C PHE A 18 -1.32 -10.75 -3.79
N ILE A 19 -2.40 -10.26 -3.16
CA ILE A 19 -3.20 -11.07 -2.24
C ILE A 19 -3.87 -12.21 -3.00
N ILE A 20 -4.49 -11.91 -4.15
CA ILE A 20 -5.12 -12.94 -4.99
C ILE A 20 -4.06 -13.95 -5.46
N ASP A 21 -2.92 -13.47 -5.97
CA ASP A 21 -1.82 -14.33 -6.42
C ASP A 21 -1.29 -15.24 -5.30
N ALA A 22 -1.13 -14.73 -4.08
CA ALA A 22 -0.71 -15.52 -2.93
C ALA A 22 -1.73 -16.59 -2.55
N ILE A 23 -3.04 -16.28 -2.59
CA ILE A 23 -4.11 -17.25 -2.31
C ILE A 23 -4.15 -18.33 -3.39
N THR A 24 -4.05 -17.94 -4.67
CA THR A 24 -4.04 -18.88 -5.80
C THR A 24 -2.84 -19.82 -5.70
N ARG A 25 -1.64 -19.29 -5.46
CA ARG A 25 -0.43 -20.10 -5.28
C ARG A 25 -0.50 -21.03 -4.08
N TYR A 26 -1.10 -20.58 -2.98
CA TYR A 26 -1.35 -21.43 -1.81
C TYR A 26 -2.31 -22.58 -2.15
N ALA A 27 -3.37 -22.32 -2.92
CA ALA A 27 -4.33 -23.34 -3.35
C ALA A 27 -3.73 -24.34 -4.35
N GLU A 28 -2.80 -23.89 -5.20
CA GLU A 28 -2.06 -24.73 -6.16
C GLU A 28 -0.93 -25.55 -5.52
N GLY A 29 -0.67 -25.38 -4.21
CA GLY A 29 0.46 -26.02 -3.52
C GLY A 29 1.83 -25.50 -3.97
N ALA A 30 1.86 -24.33 -4.63
CA ALA A 30 3.07 -23.66 -5.08
C ALA A 30 3.63 -22.74 -4.00
N ASP A 31 4.88 -22.30 -4.18
CA ASP A 31 5.52 -21.35 -3.27
C ASP A 31 4.82 -19.98 -3.30
N TYR A 32 3.94 -19.78 -2.31
CA TYR A 32 3.19 -18.54 -2.11
C TYR A 32 3.97 -17.49 -1.30
N ILE A 33 5.09 -17.86 -0.68
CA ILE A 33 5.90 -16.98 0.20
C ILE A 33 6.28 -15.67 -0.50
N PRO A 34 6.80 -15.66 -1.75
CA PRO A 34 7.16 -14.41 -2.42
C PRO A 34 5.95 -13.49 -2.61
N SER A 35 4.82 -14.06 -3.05
CA SER A 35 3.58 -13.33 -3.32
C SER A 35 2.97 -12.77 -2.02
N ALA A 36 3.01 -13.54 -0.94
CA ALA A 36 2.56 -13.11 0.38
C ALA A 36 3.43 -11.97 0.95
N LEU A 37 4.75 -12.04 0.80
CA LEU A 37 5.65 -10.96 1.21
C LEU A 37 5.39 -9.67 0.43
N LEU A 38 5.16 -9.78 -0.88
CA LEU A 38 4.84 -8.64 -1.73
C LEU A 38 3.48 -8.04 -1.40
N ALA A 39 2.48 -8.87 -1.10
CA ALA A 39 1.18 -8.42 -0.61
C ALA A 39 1.32 -7.61 0.69
N VAL A 40 2.03 -8.15 1.68
CA VAL A 40 2.27 -7.47 2.97
C VAL A 40 3.04 -6.17 2.77
N ALA A 41 4.08 -6.17 1.94
CA ALA A 41 4.86 -4.97 1.64
C ALA A 41 4.01 -3.89 0.95
N ALA A 42 3.16 -4.27 -0.01
CA ALA A 42 2.28 -3.34 -0.71
C ALA A 42 1.23 -2.73 0.24
N VAL A 43 0.64 -3.54 1.12
CA VAL A 43 -0.28 -3.06 2.17
C VAL A 43 0.44 -2.13 3.15
N ALA A 44 1.64 -2.49 3.62
CA ALA A 44 2.43 -1.65 4.51
C ALA A 44 2.78 -0.30 3.85
N MET A 45 3.21 -0.31 2.58
CA MET A 45 3.48 0.90 1.80
C MET A 45 2.22 1.77 1.65
N PHE A 46 1.05 1.17 1.43
CA PHE A 46 -0.22 1.91 1.39
C PHE A 46 -0.47 2.69 2.69
N PHE A 47 -0.29 2.05 3.85
CA PHE A 47 -0.47 2.72 5.15
C PHE A 47 0.59 3.80 5.42
N ILE A 48 1.87 3.54 5.10
CA ILE A 48 2.95 4.53 5.24
C ILE A 48 2.67 5.75 4.35
N ARG A 49 2.28 5.54 3.08
CA ARG A 49 1.99 6.62 2.14
C ARG A 49 0.74 7.40 2.56
N ARG A 50 -0.32 6.72 3.03
CA ARG A 50 -1.56 7.35 3.53
C ARG A 50 -1.28 8.23 4.76
N LYS A 51 -0.41 7.78 5.67
CA LYS A 51 0.01 8.54 6.85
C LYS A 51 0.88 9.75 6.49
N SER A 52 1.79 9.62 5.52
CA SER A 52 2.58 10.74 5.01
C SER A 52 1.71 11.79 4.30
N TYR A 53 0.75 11.37 3.47
CA TYR A 53 -0.11 12.32 2.76
C TYR A 53 -0.92 13.20 3.73
N LYS A 54 -1.42 12.63 4.83
CA LYS A 54 -2.10 13.40 5.90
C LYS A 54 -1.24 14.47 6.55
N ARG A 55 0.09 14.33 6.55
CA ARG A 55 1.01 15.36 7.11
C ARG A 55 1.25 16.52 6.15
N TYR A 56 1.09 16.33 4.84
CA TYR A 56 1.30 17.38 3.84
C TYR A 56 0.01 18.12 3.44
N THR A 57 -1.17 17.52 3.65
CA THR A 57 -2.46 18.18 3.34
C THR A 57 -2.99 19.07 4.47
N ASN A 58 -2.23 19.24 5.56
CA ASN A 58 -2.64 20.07 6.69
C ASN A 58 -1.64 21.24 6.88
N PRO A 59 -1.64 22.26 6.00
CA PRO A 59 -0.81 23.45 6.20
C PRO A 59 -1.26 24.33 7.40
N GLY A 60 -2.22 23.88 8.21
CA GLY A 60 -2.82 24.65 9.32
C GLY A 60 -2.49 24.19 10.74
N GLN A 61 -1.63 23.18 10.95
CA GLN A 61 -1.19 22.79 12.31
C GLN A 61 0.33 22.67 12.36
N GLY A 62 1.01 23.83 12.30
CA GLY A 62 2.28 23.97 12.99
C GLY A 62 2.08 23.73 14.50
N PRO A 63 3.14 23.35 15.24
CA PRO A 63 3.04 23.25 16.69
C PRO A 63 2.54 24.59 17.22
N LYS A 64 1.37 24.59 17.89
CA LYS A 64 1.02 25.74 18.73
C LYS A 64 2.12 25.84 19.77
N LYS A 65 2.88 26.93 19.69
CA LYS A 65 3.87 27.34 20.70
C LYS A 65 3.23 27.38 22.08
#